data_AF-A0A3P7JI19-F1
#
_entry.id   AF-A0A3P7JI19-F1
#
_cell.length_a   1.000
_cell.length_b   1.000
_cell.length_c   1.000
_cell.angle_alpha   90.00
_cell.angle_beta   90.00
_cell.angle_gamma   90.00
#
_symmetry.space_group_name_H-M   'P 1'
#
loop_
_entity.id
_entity.type
_entity.pdbx_description
1 polymer ?
#
loop_
_entity_poly.entity_id
_entity_poly.type
_entity_poly.pdbx_seq_one_letter_code
_entity_poly.pdbx_strand_id
1 'polypeptide(L)'
;MLLFDWTFHLGDTCVDMAMEDTPPIPPSIICLCRYTVYCLTTGGTVRWQIRLEQVGTALMVYNVGKETLSVRLCVATNSNTLLVFMDNKLMWNSQTEDVVVSLKLSSFK
;
A
#
# COMPACT_ATOMS: atom_id res chain seq x y z
N MET A 1 16.77 -27.09 5.51
CA MET A 1 16.13 -26.18 6.48
C MET A 1 15.90 -24.87 5.74
N LEU A 2 14.65 -24.44 5.57
CA LEU A 2 14.34 -23.15 4.96
C LEU A 2 14.55 -22.07 6.04
N LEU A 3 15.66 -21.34 5.93
CA LEU A 3 15.94 -20.16 6.76
C LEU A 3 15.43 -18.93 6.02
N PHE A 4 14.91 -17.96 6.76
CA PHE A 4 14.56 -16.65 6.21
C PHE A 4 15.82 -15.80 6.06
N ASP A 5 15.87 -14.96 5.01
CA ASP A 5 16.94 -13.96 4.87
C ASP A 5 16.78 -12.84 5.90
N TRP A 6 15.53 -12.42 6.15
CA TRP A 6 15.17 -11.45 7.16
C TRP A 6 13.73 -11.64 7.64
N THR A 7 13.40 -11.05 8.79
CA THR A 7 12.03 -10.96 9.32
C THR A 7 11.76 -9.55 9.82
N PHE A 8 10.51 -9.10 9.67
CA PHE A 8 10.03 -7.84 10.23
C PHE A 8 8.74 -8.08 11.02
N HIS A 9 8.66 -7.57 12.24
CA HIS A 9 7.46 -7.67 13.08
C HIS A 9 6.50 -6.51 12.78
N LEU A 10 5.38 -6.81 12.11
CA LEU A 10 4.37 -5.80 11.73
C LEU A 10 3.57 -5.24 12.91
N GLY A 11 3.55 -5.93 14.06
CA GLY A 11 2.77 -5.54 15.23
C GLY A 11 1.25 -5.72 15.08
N ASP A 12 0.77 -6.11 13.90
CA ASP A 12 -0.63 -6.37 13.57
C ASP A 12 -0.73 -7.42 12.44
N THR A 13 -1.95 -7.88 12.15
CA THR A 13 -2.24 -8.81 11.04
C THR A 13 -2.14 -8.10 9.70
N CYS A 14 -1.34 -8.65 8.78
CA CYS A 14 -1.30 -8.20 7.39
C CYS A 14 -2.57 -8.63 6.66
N VAL A 15 -3.28 -7.68 6.07
CA VAL A 15 -4.50 -7.86 5.29
C VAL A 15 -4.16 -8.09 3.82
N ASP A 16 -3.25 -7.28 3.27
CA ASP A 16 -2.86 -7.34 1.86
C ASP A 16 -1.40 -6.89 1.68
N MET A 17 -0.78 -7.30 0.58
CA MET A 17 0.59 -6.92 0.23
C MET A 17 0.71 -6.68 -1.28
N ALA A 18 1.50 -5.66 -1.62
CA ALA A 18 1.85 -5.36 -3.00
C ALA A 18 3.32 -4.96 -3.08
N MET A 19 3.87 -4.99 -4.29
CA MET A 19 5.26 -4.64 -4.53
C MET A 19 5.31 -3.51 -5.57
N GLU A 20 6.21 -2.57 -5.35
CA GLU A 20 6.58 -1.56 -6.34
C GLU A 20 8.03 -1.84 -6.75
N ASP A 21 8.24 -2.19 -8.02
CA ASP A 21 9.56 -2.41 -8.61
C ASP A 21 9.77 -1.66 -9.92
N THR A 22 8.87 -0.74 -10.27
CA THR A 22 8.96 -0.01 -11.53
C THR A 22 10.06 1.05 -11.44
N PRO A 23 11.12 0.97 -12.27
CA PRO A 23 12.14 2.01 -12.30
C PRO A 23 11.56 3.37 -12.75
N PRO A 24 12.03 4.50 -12.21
CA PRO A 24 13.19 4.67 -11.31
C PRO A 24 12.88 4.60 -9.81
N ILE A 25 11.68 4.16 -9.42
CA ILE A 25 11.28 4.07 -8.00
C ILE A 25 12.11 2.97 -7.34
N PRO A 26 12.76 3.22 -6.18
CA PRO A 26 13.55 2.18 -5.55
C PRO A 26 12.62 1.06 -5.04
N PRO A 27 12.90 -0.23 -5.32
CA PRO A 27 11.97 -1.33 -5.05
C PRO A 27 11.50 -1.38 -3.60
N SER A 28 10.21 -1.58 -3.40
CA SER A 28 9.55 -1.52 -2.09
C SER A 28 8.49 -2.60 -1.94
N ILE A 29 8.38 -3.14 -0.72
CA ILE A 29 7.31 -4.05 -0.32
C ILE A 29 6.30 -3.25 0.48
N ILE A 30 5.06 -3.19 0.02
CA ILE A 30 3.98 -2.47 0.68
C ILE A 30 3.09 -3.46 1.40
N CYS A 31 2.94 -3.31 2.71
CA CYS A 31 2.12 -4.18 3.55
C CYS A 31 0.98 -3.38 4.17
N LEU A 32 -0.26 -3.74 3.85
CA LEU A 32 -1.44 -3.23 4.53
C LEU A 32 -1.74 -4.12 5.74
N CYS A 33 -1.68 -3.56 6.94
CA CYS A 33 -2.27 -4.12 8.15
C CYS A 33 -3.62 -3.45 8.43
N ARG A 34 -4.30 -3.77 9.55
CA ARG A 34 -5.61 -3.17 9.83
C ARG A 34 -5.54 -1.67 10.00
N TYR A 35 -4.54 -1.16 10.73
CA TYR A 35 -4.41 0.28 11.04
C TYR A 35 -3.13 0.93 10.55
N THR A 36 -2.27 0.18 9.86
CA THR A 36 -0.98 0.69 9.39
C THR A 36 -0.68 0.19 7.99
N VAL A 37 -0.20 1.08 7.12
CA VAL A 37 0.47 0.71 5.87
C VAL A 37 1.97 0.86 6.09
N TYR A 38 2.73 -0.20 5.83
CA TYR A 38 4.19 -0.16 5.83
C TYR A 38 4.72 -0.12 4.40
N CYS A 39 5.75 0.68 4.17
CA CYS A 39 6.63 0.55 3.02
C CYS A 39 8.00 0.10 3.51
N LEU A 40 8.38 -1.11 3.10
CA LEU A 40 9.65 -1.72 3.45
C LEU A 40 10.60 -1.70 2.25
N THR A 41 11.89 -1.58 2.52
CA THR A 41 12.92 -1.98 1.55
C THR A 41 12.82 -3.50 1.29
N THR A 42 13.43 -3.96 0.20
CA THR A 42 13.59 -5.40 -0.08
C THR A 42 14.42 -6.15 0.97
N GLY A 43 15.17 -5.42 1.82
CA GLY A 43 15.93 -5.96 2.95
C GLY A 43 15.19 -5.92 4.30
N GLY A 44 13.90 -5.56 4.32
CA GLY A 44 13.08 -5.62 5.54
C GLY A 44 13.16 -4.41 6.46
N THR A 45 13.77 -3.29 6.01
CA THR A 45 13.80 -2.03 6.79
C THR A 45 12.65 -1.09 6.39
N VAL A 46 12.04 -0.43 7.36
CA VAL A 46 10.95 0.53 7.10
C VAL A 46 11.49 1.79 6.44
N ARG A 47 10.89 2.18 5.31
CA ARG A 47 11.11 3.48 4.66
C ARG A 47 10.17 4.54 5.20
N TRP A 48 8.89 4.21 5.23
CA TRP A 48 7.82 5.04 5.77
C TRP A 48 6.63 4.18 6.16
N GLN A 49 5.74 4.76 6.95
CA GLN A 49 4.48 4.14 7.34
C GLN A 49 3.35 5.18 7.36
N ILE A 50 2.11 4.71 7.18
CA ILE A 50 0.90 5.50 7.30
C ILE A 50 0.05 4.86 8.41
N ARG A 51 -0.40 5.65 9.37
CA ARG A 51 -1.41 5.23 10.34
C ARG A 51 -2.79 5.57 9.81
N LEU A 52 -3.65 4.57 9.67
CA LEU A 52 -5.04 4.72 9.26
C LEU A 52 -5.92 5.00 10.48
N GLU A 53 -6.95 5.83 10.28
CA GLU A 53 -7.98 6.10 11.29
C GLU A 53 -9.04 5.00 11.32
N GLN A 54 -9.22 4.28 10.20
CA GLN A 54 -10.21 3.24 9.98
C GLN A 54 -9.53 1.96 9.47
N VAL A 55 -10.20 0.82 9.60
CA VAL A 55 -9.60 -0.47 9.22
C VAL A 55 -9.42 -0.54 7.71
N GLY A 56 -8.20 -0.74 7.25
CA GLY A 56 -7.89 -1.00 5.85
C GLY A 56 -8.42 -2.37 5.40
N THR A 57 -9.01 -2.42 4.21
CA THR A 57 -9.74 -3.58 3.68
C THR A 57 -9.18 -4.08 2.35
N ALA A 58 -8.62 -3.19 1.53
CA ALA A 58 -7.96 -3.53 0.28
C ALA A 58 -6.83 -2.54 -0.01
N LEU A 59 -5.77 -3.02 -0.66
CA LEU A 59 -4.62 -2.22 -1.10
C LEU A 59 -4.49 -2.33 -2.63
N MET A 60 -4.09 -1.25 -3.27
CA MET A 60 -3.54 -1.32 -4.64
C MET A 60 -2.38 -0.36 -4.75
N VAL A 61 -1.23 -0.87 -5.19
CA VAL A 61 -0.08 -0.07 -5.64
C VAL A 61 -0.18 0.07 -7.15
N TYR A 62 0.07 1.27 -7.66
CA TYR A 62 -0.04 1.55 -9.09
C TYR A 62 1.05 2.49 -9.59
N ASN A 63 1.33 2.39 -10.87
CA ASN A 63 2.33 3.21 -11.52
C ASN A 63 1.67 4.34 -12.34
N VAL A 64 2.26 5.53 -12.34
CA VAL A 64 1.78 6.71 -13.09
C VAL A 64 2.76 7.17 -14.19
N GLY A 65 3.66 6.28 -14.61
CA GLY A 65 4.68 6.53 -15.62
C GLY A 65 6.07 6.83 -15.05
N LYS A 66 7.03 7.00 -15.96
CA LYS A 66 8.49 7.06 -15.66
C LYS A 66 8.96 8.33 -14.96
N GLU A 67 8.11 9.35 -14.80
CA GLU A 67 8.51 10.67 -14.29
C GLU A 67 8.41 10.80 -12.77
N THR A 68 7.85 9.81 -12.08
CA THR A 68 7.69 9.85 -10.62
C THR A 68 8.72 8.97 -9.91
N LEU A 69 9.25 9.47 -8.79
CA LEU A 69 10.14 8.73 -7.88
C LEU A 69 9.40 8.21 -6.64
N SER A 70 8.08 8.40 -6.59
CA SER A 70 7.24 8.10 -5.43
C SER A 70 6.33 6.91 -5.69
N VAL A 71 6.10 6.11 -4.66
CA VAL A 71 5.12 5.02 -4.70
C VAL A 71 3.73 5.62 -4.74
N ARG A 72 2.86 5.13 -5.63
CA ARG A 72 1.43 5.45 -5.61
C ARG A 72 0.64 4.27 -5.12
N LEU A 73 -0.27 4.54 -4.21
CA LEU A 73 -1.13 3.51 -3.67
C LEU A 73 -2.49 4.09 -3.33
N CYS A 74 -3.48 3.21 -3.29
CA CYS A 74 -4.75 3.48 -2.69
C CYS A 74 -5.14 2.38 -1.70
N VAL A 75 -5.86 2.79 -0.67
CA VAL A 75 -6.35 1.94 0.41
C VAL A 75 -7.84 2.19 0.55
N ALA A 76 -8.62 1.12 0.49
CA ALA A 76 -10.02 1.17 0.89
C ALA A 76 -10.16 0.85 2.38
N THR A 77 -11.13 1.46 3.04
CA THR A 77 -11.41 1.23 4.46
C THR A 77 -12.79 0.60 4.67
N ASN A 78 -12.99 0.04 5.86
CA ASN A 78 -14.28 -0.47 6.33
C ASN A 78 -15.33 0.63 6.59
N SER A 79 -14.93 1.91 6.50
CA SER A 79 -15.81 3.09 6.61
C SER A 79 -16.25 3.60 5.23
N ASN A 80 -16.23 2.73 4.22
CA ASN A 80 -16.56 3.06 2.84
C ASN A 80 -15.79 4.27 2.31
N THR A 81 -14.48 4.33 2.59
CA THR A 81 -13.61 5.43 2.14
C THR A 81 -12.48 4.87 1.30
N LEU A 82 -12.24 5.47 0.13
CA LEU A 82 -11.07 5.23 -0.71
C LEU A 82 -10.06 6.36 -0.46
N LEU A 83 -8.86 6.00 -0.04
CA LEU A 83 -7.76 6.93 0.24
C LEU A 83 -6.68 6.74 -0.82
N VAL A 84 -6.19 7.83 -1.42
CA VAL A 84 -5.15 7.81 -2.45
C VAL A 84 -3.92 8.55 -1.93
N PHE A 85 -2.77 7.88 -1.97
CA PHE A 85 -1.50 8.37 -1.41
C PHE A 85 -0.40 8.52 -2.47
N MET A 86 0.51 9.45 -2.19
CA MET A 86 1.85 9.55 -2.77
C MET A 86 2.84 9.33 -1.63
N ASP A 87 3.57 8.22 -1.64
CA ASP A 87 4.33 7.75 -0.48
C ASP A 87 3.44 7.75 0.78
N ASN A 88 3.81 8.52 1.82
CA ASN A 88 3.05 8.66 3.05
C ASN A 88 2.09 9.88 3.07
N LYS A 89 1.94 10.59 1.96
CA LYS A 89 1.10 11.78 1.86
C LYS A 89 -0.26 11.46 1.26
N LEU A 90 -1.34 11.78 1.97
CA LEU A 90 -2.71 11.69 1.44
C LEU A 90 -2.90 12.76 0.36
N MET A 91 -3.25 12.33 -0.85
CA MET A 91 -3.43 13.19 -2.02
C MET A 91 -4.92 13.43 -2.32
N TRP A 92 -5.74 12.42 -2.10
CA TRP A 92 -7.17 12.47 -2.39
C TRP A 92 -7.93 11.43 -1.56
N ASN A 93 -9.22 11.67 -1.36
CA ASN A 93 -10.13 10.70 -0.79
C ASN A 93 -11.53 10.82 -1.41
N SER A 94 -12.29 9.72 -1.36
CA SER A 94 -13.72 9.69 -1.65
C SER A 94 -14.45 8.66 -0.82
N GLN A 95 -15.78 8.75 -0.86
CA GLN A 95 -16.65 7.70 -0.37
C GLN A 95 -16.87 6.63 -1.45
N THR A 96 -17.07 5.39 -1.01
CA THR A 96 -17.55 4.28 -1.82
C THR A 96 -18.98 3.94 -1.39
N GLU A 97 -19.74 3.27 -2.26
CA GLU A 97 -21.11 2.84 -1.91
C GLU A 97 -21.09 1.76 -0.82
N ASP A 98 -20.15 0.82 -0.93
CA ASP A 98 -19.97 -0.32 -0.02
C ASP A 98 -18.51 -0.52 0.39
N VAL A 99 -18.29 -1.46 1.31
CA VAL A 99 -16.95 -1.88 1.74
C VAL A 99 -16.25 -2.58 0.58
N VAL A 100 -15.14 -2.01 0.13
CA VAL A 100 -14.35 -2.55 -0.98
C VAL A 100 -13.40 -3.62 -0.49
N VAL A 101 -13.47 -4.82 -1.09
CA VAL A 101 -12.60 -5.96 -0.74
C VAL A 101 -11.46 -6.18 -1.73
N SER A 102 -11.46 -5.49 -2.87
CA SER A 102 -10.38 -5.56 -3.87
C SER A 102 -10.38 -4.30 -4.73
N LEU A 103 -9.18 -3.78 -5.00
CA LEU A 103 -8.94 -2.63 -5.88
C LEU A 103 -8.11 -3.09 -7.09
N LYS A 104 -8.50 -2.66 -8.30
CA LYS A 104 -7.76 -2.91 -9.54
C LYS A 104 -7.77 -1.66 -10.41
N LEU A 105 -6.69 -1.45 -11.15
CA LEU A 105 -6.55 -0.38 -12.14
C LEU A 105 -6.52 -1.00 -13.52
N SER A 106 -7.31 -0.45 -14.42
CA SER A 106 -7.36 -0.85 -15.82
C SER A 106 -7.63 0.35 -16.71
N SER A 107 -7.16 0.28 -17.96
CA SER A 107 -7.60 1.20 -19.01
C SER A 107 -8.83 0.62 -19.69
N PHE A 108 -9.92 1.38 -19.75
CA PHE A 108 -11.08 1.05 -20.57
C PHE A 108 -10.94 1.81 -21.89
N LYS A 109 -11.04 1.10 -23.01
CA LYS A 109 -11.06 1.68 -24.36
C LYS A 109 -12.41 1.42 -25.00
#